data_AF-A0A956D853-F1
#
_entry.id   AF-A0A956D853-F1
#
_cell.length_a   1.000
_cell.length_b   1.000
_cell.length_c   1.000
_cell.angle_alpha   90.00
_cell.angle_beta   90.00
_cell.angle_gamma   90.00
#
_symmetry.space_group_name_H-M   'P 1'
#
loop_
_entity.id
_entity.type
_entity.pdbx_description
1 polymer ?
#
loop_
_entity_poly.entity_id
_entity_poly.type
_entity_poly.pdbx_seq_one_letter_code
_entity_poly.pdbx_strand_id
1 'polypeptide(L)'
;REMARVVRPGGRVAILELSEPQKGAMAFFARLWIRQAVPRIGAFLSGSREYRYLQQSIAAFPAPDAFAAQMARAGLRTVATRPLTFGVCCLYVAEVPR
;
A
#
# COMPACT_ATOMS: atom_id res chain seq x y z
N ARG A 1 -12.16 6.78 -7.25
CA ARG A 1 -13.31 7.51 -7.83
C ARG A 1 -14.53 7.34 -6.92
N GLU A 2 -14.97 6.11 -6.64
CA GLU A 2 -16.10 5.88 -5.72
C GLU A 2 -15.92 6.52 -4.35
N MET A 3 -14.75 6.39 -3.72
CA MET A 3 -14.46 7.07 -2.44
C MET A 3 -14.64 8.60 -2.51
N ALA A 4 -14.25 9.23 -3.63
CA ALA A 4 -14.44 10.66 -3.82
C ALA A 4 -15.91 11.04 -4.05
N ARG A 5 -16.67 10.17 -4.74
CA ARG A 5 -18.10 10.38 -5.02
C ARG A 5 -18.97 10.32 -3.76
N VAL A 6 -18.65 9.42 -2.83
CA VAL A 6 -19.51 9.16 -1.65
C VAL A 6 -19.14 10.00 -0.43
N VAL A 7 -17.91 10.52 -0.37
CA VAL A 7 -17.46 11.39 0.72
C VAL A 7 -17.88 12.83 0.44
N ARG A 8 -18.37 13.52 1.48
CA ARG A 8 -18.79 14.93 1.39
C ARG A 8 -17.60 15.81 0.97
N PRO A 9 -17.82 16.91 0.22
CA PRO A 9 -16.77 17.90 -0.05
C PRO A 9 -16.10 18.40 1.24
N GLY A 10 -14.77 18.49 1.25
CA GLY A 10 -13.95 18.76 2.44
C GLY A 10 -13.78 17.57 3.40
N GLY A 11 -14.44 16.44 3.15
CA GLY A 11 -14.27 15.20 3.91
C GLY A 11 -12.95 14.50 3.62
N ARG A 12 -12.49 13.65 4.54
CA ARG A 12 -11.23 12.92 4.43
C ARG A 12 -11.43 11.45 4.03
N VAL A 13 -10.49 10.95 3.24
CA VAL A 13 -10.33 9.54 2.89
C VAL A 13 -8.98 9.07 3.44
N ALA A 14 -8.98 8.02 4.24
CA ALA A 14 -7.77 7.40 4.76
C ALA A 14 -7.65 5.98 4.19
N ILE A 15 -6.50 5.66 3.59
CA ILE A 15 -6.21 4.36 2.99
C ILE A 15 -4.94 3.83 3.65
N LEU A 16 -5.04 2.68 4.30
CA LEU A 16 -3.91 1.96 4.87
C LEU A 16 -3.63 0.75 3.98
N GLU A 17 -2.48 0.74 3.32
CA GLU A 17 -2.17 -0.32 2.35
C GLU A 17 -0.72 -0.79 2.46
N LEU A 18 -0.49 -2.05 2.09
CA LEU A 18 0.86 -2.60 2.04
C LEU A 18 1.63 -2.00 0.86
N SER A 19 2.91 -1.72 1.07
CA SER A 19 3.81 -1.22 0.03
C SER A 19 5.14 -1.94 0.06
N GLU A 20 5.80 -2.06 -1.09
CA GLU A 20 7.22 -2.43 -1.10
C GLU A 20 8.05 -1.22 -0.67
N PRO A 21 8.90 -1.33 0.38
CA PRO A 21 9.78 -0.24 0.76
C PRO A 21 10.78 0.03 -0.36
N GLN A 22 10.98 1.30 -0.73
CA GLN A 22 11.75 1.65 -1.92
C GLN A 22 13.22 2.04 -1.64
N LYS A 23 13.56 2.51 -0.44
CA LYS A 23 14.90 3.09 -0.15
C LYS A 23 15.47 2.61 1.18
N GLY A 24 16.79 2.45 1.22
CA GLY A 24 17.57 2.12 2.44
C GLY A 24 17.82 0.62 2.66
N ALA A 25 18.75 0.30 3.56
CA ALA A 25 19.10 -1.08 3.90
C ALA A 25 17.90 -1.88 4.42
N MET A 26 17.01 -1.23 5.19
CA MET A 26 15.78 -1.86 5.71
C MET A 26 14.85 -2.33 4.59
N ALA A 27 14.79 -1.61 3.47
CA ALA A 27 13.99 -1.98 2.31
C ALA A 27 14.49 -3.26 1.64
N PHE A 28 15.81 -3.45 1.61
CA PHE A 28 16.43 -4.67 1.11
C PHE A 28 16.07 -5.87 2.01
N PHE A 29 16.23 -5.74 3.33
CA PHE A 29 15.89 -6.82 4.26
C PHE A 29 14.40 -7.14 4.27
N ALA A 30 13.52 -6.14 4.21
CA ALA A 30 12.08 -6.35 4.11
C ALA A 30 11.68 -7.08 2.82
N ARG A 31 12.25 -6.69 1.66
CA ARG A 31 12.04 -7.43 0.40
C ARG A 31 12.56 -8.85 0.48
N LEU A 32 13.71 -9.08 1.09
CA LEU A 32 14.27 -10.42 1.26
C LEU A 32 13.37 -11.27 2.15
N TRP A 33 12.93 -10.74 3.29
CA TRP A 33 11.99 -11.40 4.20
C TRP A 33 10.66 -11.76 3.49
N ILE A 34 10.06 -10.80 2.79
CA ILE A 34 8.80 -11.00 2.05
C ILE A 34 8.99 -12.01 0.92
N ARG A 35 10.09 -11.96 0.15
CA ARG A 35 10.28 -12.86 -1.00
C ARG A 35 10.76 -14.26 -0.61
N GLN A 36 11.39 -14.42 0.56
CA GLN A 36 12.05 -15.68 0.93
C GLN A 36 11.46 -16.36 2.17
N ALA A 37 11.10 -15.64 3.21
CA ALA A 37 10.60 -16.23 4.46
C ALA A 37 9.08 -16.48 4.37
N VAL A 38 8.33 -15.48 3.93
CA VAL A 38 6.86 -15.54 3.83
C VAL A 38 6.33 -16.67 2.92
N PRO A 39 6.90 -16.98 1.73
CA PRO A 39 6.38 -18.07 0.90
C PRO A 39 6.69 -19.45 1.51
N ARG A 40 7.81 -19.58 2.23
CA ARG A 40 8.19 -20.82 2.91
C ARG A 40 7.30 -21.09 4.12
N ILE A 41 6.97 -20.07 4.90
CA ILE A 41 6.03 -20.16 6.02
C ILE A 41 4.60 -20.39 5.52
N GLY A 42 4.17 -19.69 4.47
CA GLY A 42 2.84 -19.87 3.88
C GLY A 42 2.64 -21.25 3.25
N ALA A 43 3.68 -21.83 2.65
CA ALA A 43 3.66 -23.21 2.18
C ALA A 43 3.54 -24.24 3.32
N PHE A 44 4.03 -23.90 4.52
CA PHE A 44 4.00 -24.79 5.69
C PHE A 44 2.67 -24.73 6.46
N LEU A 45 2.01 -23.56 6.54
CA LEU A 45 0.87 -23.36 7.46
C LEU A 45 -0.53 -23.55 6.86
N SER A 46 -0.85 -23.01 5.67
CA SER A 46 -2.28 -22.87 5.30
C SER A 46 -2.63 -22.86 3.81
N GLY A 47 -1.67 -23.16 2.92
CA GLY A 47 -1.91 -23.16 1.47
C GLY A 47 -1.01 -22.17 0.75
N SER A 48 -0.17 -22.69 -0.13
CA SER A 48 0.84 -21.90 -0.86
C SER A 48 0.22 -20.87 -1.82
N ARG A 49 -1.07 -20.99 -2.17
CA ARG A 49 -1.72 -20.18 -3.19
C ARG A 49 -2.15 -18.81 -2.67
N GLU A 50 -2.75 -18.76 -1.48
CA GLU A 50 -3.27 -17.56 -0.83
C GLU A 50 -2.13 -16.63 -0.43
N TYR A 51 -1.07 -17.21 0.15
CA TYR A 51 0.15 -16.47 0.50
C TYR A 51 0.90 -15.99 -0.74
N ARG A 52 0.93 -16.78 -1.83
CA ARG A 52 1.49 -16.32 -3.10
C ARG A 52 0.68 -15.18 -3.69
N TYR A 53 -0.64 -15.23 -3.62
CA TYR A 53 -1.50 -14.13 -4.05
C TYR A 53 -1.23 -12.86 -3.24
N LEU A 54 -1.13 -12.96 -1.91
CA LEU A 54 -0.79 -11.82 -1.05
C LEU A 54 0.55 -11.19 -1.45
N GLN A 55 1.57 -12.00 -1.71
CA GLN A 55 2.87 -11.47 -2.16
C GLN A 55 2.77 -10.80 -3.52
N GLN A 56 2.03 -11.42 -4.45
CA GLN A 56 1.81 -10.86 -5.78
C GLN A 56 1.03 -9.55 -5.73
N SER A 57 0.02 -9.43 -4.86
CA SER A 57 -0.76 -8.19 -4.72
C SER A 57 0.07 -7.06 -4.12
N ILE A 58 0.89 -7.35 -3.09
CA ILE A 58 1.81 -6.36 -2.52
C ILE A 58 2.81 -5.88 -3.58
N ALA A 59 3.40 -6.79 -4.36
CA ALA A 59 4.36 -6.46 -5.41
C ALA A 59 3.73 -5.72 -6.60
N ALA A 60 2.46 -5.99 -6.90
CA ALA A 60 1.71 -5.30 -7.95
C ALA A 60 1.20 -3.92 -7.53
N PHE A 61 1.19 -3.61 -6.22
CA PHE A 61 0.68 -2.34 -5.73
C PHE A 61 1.61 -1.18 -6.15
N PRO A 62 1.06 -0.04 -6.60
CA PRO A 62 1.88 1.08 -7.06
C PRO A 62 2.78 1.64 -5.95
N ALA A 63 3.93 2.19 -6.35
CA ALA A 63 4.77 2.99 -5.46
C ALA A 63 3.97 4.16 -4.84
N PRO A 64 4.32 4.64 -3.64
CA PRO A 64 3.55 5.68 -2.95
C PRO A 64 3.25 6.94 -3.80
N ASP A 65 4.24 7.42 -4.56
CA ASP A 65 4.06 8.59 -5.43
C ASP A 65 3.12 8.30 -6.61
N ALA A 66 3.23 7.10 -7.19
CA ALA A 66 2.34 6.66 -8.27
C ALA A 66 0.91 6.44 -7.78
N PHE A 67 0.74 5.92 -6.57
CA PHE A 67 -0.56 5.76 -5.94
C PHE A 67 -1.18 7.12 -5.59
N ALA A 68 -0.41 8.05 -5.05
CA ALA A 68 -0.87 9.42 -4.82
C ALA A 68 -1.32 10.11 -6.12
N ALA A 69 -0.62 9.89 -7.24
CA ALA A 69 -1.04 10.37 -8.56
C ALA A 69 -2.32 9.69 -9.08
N GLN A 70 -2.56 8.41 -8.73
CA GLN A 70 -3.85 7.75 -9.01
C GLN A 70 -4.99 8.35 -8.16
N MET A 71 -4.74 8.65 -6.89
CA MET A 71 -5.70 9.32 -6.01
C MET A 71 -6.08 10.72 -6.53
N ALA A 72 -5.09 11.49 -7.01
CA ALA A 72 -5.31 12.78 -7.68
C ALA A 72 -6.23 12.65 -8.89
N ARG A 73 -5.92 11.72 -9.81
CA ARG A 73 -6.77 11.42 -10.99
C ARG A 73 -8.17 10.90 -10.62
N ALA A 74 -8.35 10.43 -9.40
CA ALA A 74 -9.62 9.95 -8.87
C ALA A 74 -10.47 11.04 -8.19
N GLY A 75 -10.00 12.30 -8.16
CA GLY A 75 -10.70 13.42 -7.55
C GLY A 75 -10.37 13.66 -6.07
N LEU A 76 -9.29 13.07 -5.56
CA LEU A 76 -8.83 13.27 -4.19
C LEU A 76 -7.58 14.14 -4.16
N ARG A 77 -7.45 15.04 -3.18
CA ARG A 77 -6.22 15.79 -2.93
C ARG A 77 -5.46 15.14 -1.77
N THR A 78 -4.28 14.59 -2.06
CA THR A 78 -3.44 13.98 -1.02
C THR A 78 -2.95 15.04 -0.04
N VAL A 79 -3.17 14.79 1.25
CA VAL A 79 -2.77 15.66 2.37
C VAL A 79 -1.54 15.11 3.07
N ALA A 80 -1.43 13.78 3.18
CA ALA A 80 -0.27 13.14 3.78
C ALA A 80 -0.06 11.72 3.25
N THR A 81 1.20 11.32 3.17
CA THR A 81 1.65 9.96 2.91
C THR A 81 2.61 9.57 4.03
N ARG A 82 2.25 8.57 4.84
CA ARG A 82 2.99 8.20 6.04
C ARG A 82 3.42 6.74 5.97
N PRO A 83 4.71 6.46 5.71
CA PRO A 83 5.23 5.09 5.78
C PRO A 83 5.23 4.62 7.25
N LEU A 84 4.79 3.39 7.46
CA LEU A 84 4.76 2.68 8.73
C LEU A 84 5.67 1.45 8.63
N THR A 85 6.27 1.06 9.75
CA THR A 85 7.15 -0.12 9.83
C THR A 85 8.20 -0.12 8.71
N PHE A 86 8.92 1.00 8.58
CA PHE A 86 9.95 1.19 7.55
C PHE A 86 9.45 1.08 6.10
N GLY A 87 8.16 1.30 5.86
CA GLY A 87 7.56 1.31 4.52
C GLY A 87 6.96 -0.02 4.09
N VAL A 88 6.80 -0.99 5.00
CA VAL A 88 6.01 -2.21 4.74
C VAL A 88 4.52 -1.87 4.53
N CYS A 89 4.05 -0.84 5.22
CA CYS A 89 2.71 -0.30 5.06
C CYS A 89 2.78 1.21 4.93
N CYS A 90 1.82 1.81 4.24
CA CYS A 90 1.73 3.24 4.08
C CYS A 90 0.30 3.71 4.32
N LEU A 91 0.16 4.73 5.15
CA LEU A 91 -1.09 5.44 5.36
C LEU A 91 -1.16 6.65 4.44
N TYR A 92 -2.13 6.66 3.54
CA TYR A 92 -2.46 7.77 2.67
C TYR A 92 -3.68 8.50 3.22
N VAL A 93 -3.55 9.80 3.45
CA VAL A 93 -4.66 10.66 3.87
C VAL A 93 -4.91 11.65 2.75
N ALA A 94 -6.13 11.67 2.25
CA ALA A 94 -6.59 12.59 1.23
C ALA A 94 -7.86 13.30 1.66
N GLU A 95 -8.19 14.37 0.96
CA GLU A 95 -9.46 15.06 1.09
C GLU A 95 -10.19 15.07 -0.25
N VAL A 96 -11.52 15.12 -0.20
CA VAL A 96 -12.34 15.52 -1.33
C VAL A 96 -12.30 17.04 -1.38
N PRO A 97 -11.86 17.67 -2.50
CA PRO A 97 -11.88 19.12 -2.63
C PRO A 97 -13.28 19.70 -2.37
N ARG A 98 -13.35 20.95 -1.89
CA ARG A 98 -14.61 21.68 -1.75
C ARG A 98 -15.19 22.06 -3.10
#